data_AF-A0A540K882-F1
#
_entry.id   AF-A0A540K882-F1
#
_cell.length_a   1.000
_cell.length_b   1.000
_cell.length_c   1.000
_cell.angle_alpha   90.00
_cell.angle_beta   90.00
_cell.angle_gamma   90.00
#
_symmetry.space_group_name_H-M   'P 1'
#
loop_
_entity.id
_entity.type
_entity.pdbx_description
1 polymer ?
#
loop_
_entity_poly.entity_id
_entity_poly.type
_entity_poly.pdbx_seq_one_letter_code
_entity_poly.pdbx_strand_id
1 'polypeptide(L)'
;MELFNFRHSSLCNVVERCIGVLKNRFPILKLMLNYPIRKQRRIPFACCALHNFIRMQSRNDTLFQQFEDNDVDVVDEESSVTNKKGENMHLNDYNVMNDVRDHIAGSMWLDYINNN
;
A
#
# COMPACT_ATOMS: atom_id res chain seq x y z
N MET A 1 5.25 -19.23 9.41
CA MET A 1 4.92 -17.92 10.03
C MET A 1 5.87 -16.82 9.57
N GLU A 2 7.19 -16.96 9.75
CA GLU A 2 8.15 -15.90 9.36
C GLU A 2 8.14 -15.58 7.86
N LEU A 3 8.11 -16.58 6.97
CA LEU A 3 8.03 -16.37 5.53
C LEU A 3 6.75 -15.63 5.09
N PHE A 4 5.61 -15.97 5.71
CA PHE A 4 4.34 -15.31 5.45
C PHE A 4 4.40 -13.84 5.88
N ASN A 5 4.85 -13.57 7.11
CA ASN A 5 4.99 -12.21 7.62
C ASN A 5 5.96 -11.39 6.77
N PHE A 6 7.10 -11.97 6.39
CA PHE A 6 8.07 -11.30 5.53
C PHE A 6 7.47 -10.92 4.17
N ARG A 7 6.80 -11.86 3.48
CA ARG A 7 6.16 -11.59 2.19
C ARG A 7 5.01 -10.59 2.30
N HIS A 8 4.20 -10.71 3.36
CA HIS A 8 3.12 -9.78 3.63
C HIS A 8 3.65 -8.36 3.85
N SER A 9 4.63 -8.19 4.74
CA SER A 9 5.25 -6.90 5.01
C SER A 9 5.98 -6.33 3.78
N SER A 10 6.66 -7.18 3.01
CA SER A 10 7.31 -6.76 1.75
C SER A 10 6.31 -6.21 0.74
N LEU A 11 5.17 -6.89 0.56
CA LEU A 11 4.10 -6.41 -0.32
C LEU A 11 3.48 -5.10 0.19
N CYS A 12 3.16 -5.03 1.49
CA CYS A 12 2.60 -3.83 2.10
C CYS A 12 3.55 -2.64 1.93
N ASN A 13 4.86 -2.83 2.14
CA ASN A 13 5.87 -1.80 1.94
C ASN A 13 5.85 -1.25 0.50
N VAL A 14 5.76 -2.11 -0.52
CA VAL A 14 5.67 -1.67 -1.92
C VAL A 14 4.40 -0.84 -2.15
N VAL A 15 3.26 -1.28 -1.60
CA VAL A 15 1.98 -0.56 -1.74
C VAL A 15 2.06 0.81 -1.07
N GLU A 16 2.58 0.89 0.15
CA GLU A 16 2.74 2.13 0.91
C GLU A 16 3.64 3.12 0.19
N ARG A 17 4.77 2.65 -0.35
CA ARG A 17 5.68 3.47 -1.17
C ARG A 17 4.99 4.00 -2.42
N CYS A 18 4.23 3.17 -3.14
CA CYS A 18 3.46 3.63 -4.29
C CYS A 18 2.46 4.74 -3.92
N ILE A 19 1.77 4.60 -2.78
CA ILE A 19 0.86 5.63 -2.27
C ILE A 19 1.63 6.89 -1.89
N GLY A 20 2.79 6.77 -1.25
CA GLY A 20 3.68 7.88 -0.91
C GLY A 20 4.10 8.69 -2.14
N VAL A 21 4.51 8.02 -3.22
CA VAL A 21 4.86 8.67 -4.50
C VAL A 21 3.68 9.45 -5.06
N LEU A 22 2.48 8.86 -5.06
CA LEU A 22 1.26 9.54 -5.52
C LEU A 22 0.93 10.76 -4.64
N LYS A 23 1.03 10.64 -3.32
CA LYS A 23 0.81 11.75 -2.38
C LYS A 23 1.82 12.87 -2.56
N ASN A 24 3.08 12.55 -2.83
CA ASN A 24 4.13 13.54 -3.07
C ASN A 24 3.89 14.30 -4.38
N ARG A 25 3.47 13.59 -5.42
CA ARG A 25 3.17 14.17 -6.74
C ARG A 25 1.87 14.97 -6.76
N PHE A 26 0.86 14.53 -6.02
CA PHE A 26 -0.46 15.12 -6.00
C PHE A 26 -0.83 15.50 -4.56
N PRO A 27 -0.47 16.73 -4.10
CA PRO A 27 -0.77 17.19 -2.75
C PRO A 27 -2.25 17.14 -2.36
N ILE A 28 -3.16 17.13 -3.35
CA ILE A 28 -4.60 16.92 -3.14
C ILE A 28 -4.92 15.59 -2.43
N LEU A 29 -4.03 14.60 -2.49
CA LEU A 29 -4.16 13.32 -1.77
C LEU A 29 -3.74 13.40 -0.30
N LYS A 30 -2.96 14.43 0.09
CA LYS A 30 -2.63 14.73 1.48
C LYS A 30 -3.71 15.58 2.14
N LEU A 31 -4.37 16.43 1.36
CA LEU A 31 -5.43 17.29 1.87
C LEU A 31 -6.73 16.49 2.05
N MET A 32 -7.17 16.37 3.29
CA MET A 32 -8.47 15.79 3.63
C MET A 32 -9.60 16.78 3.27
N LEU A 33 -9.84 16.95 1.97
CA LEU A 33 -10.82 17.91 1.47
C LEU A 33 -12.23 17.42 1.78
N ASN A 34 -13.09 18.34 2.25
CA ASN A 34 -14.50 18.14 2.59
C ASN A 34 -15.39 17.93 1.34
N TYR A 35 -14.94 17.08 0.42
CA TYR A 35 -15.73 16.66 -0.71
C TYR A 35 -16.69 15.53 -0.31
N PRO A 36 -17.88 15.45 -0.92
CA PRO A 36 -18.72 14.27 -0.82
C PRO A 36 -17.95 13.01 -1.19
N ILE A 37 -18.25 11.88 -0.53
CA ILE A 37 -17.55 10.59 -0.72
C ILE A 37 -17.45 10.16 -2.19
N ARG A 38 -18.49 10.48 -2.99
CA ARG A 38 -18.54 10.21 -4.43
C ARG A 38 -17.42 10.92 -5.19
N LYS A 39 -17.04 12.13 -4.79
CA LYS A 39 -15.94 12.89 -5.36
C LYS A 39 -14.60 12.43 -4.80
N GLN A 40 -14.49 12.22 -3.49
CA GLN A 40 -13.26 11.72 -2.85
C GLN A 40 -12.77 10.43 -3.51
N ARG A 41 -13.67 9.47 -3.78
CA ARG A 41 -13.33 8.21 -4.45
C ARG A 41 -12.72 8.42 -5.84
N ARG A 42 -13.14 9.45 -6.59
CA ARG A 42 -12.65 9.69 -7.97
C ARG A 42 -11.25 10.31 -8.01
N ILE A 43 -10.84 11.01 -6.95
CA ILE A 43 -9.57 11.73 -6.91
C ILE A 43 -8.37 10.77 -7.04
N PRO A 44 -8.25 9.68 -6.25
CA PRO A 44 -7.16 8.71 -6.42
C PRO A 44 -7.10 8.12 -7.83
N PHE A 45 -8.24 7.75 -8.44
CA PHE A 45 -8.24 7.20 -9.79
C PHE A 45 -7.75 8.22 -10.84
N ALA A 46 -8.17 9.48 -10.72
CA ALA A 46 -7.69 10.53 -11.61
C ALA A 46 -6.18 10.77 -11.43
N CYS A 47 -5.68 10.78 -10.20
CA CYS A 47 -4.25 10.87 -9.90
C CYS A 47 -3.46 9.70 -10.49
N CYS A 48 -3.95 8.47 -10.37
CA CYS A 48 -3.31 7.30 -10.99
C CYS A 48 -3.29 7.39 -12.52
N ALA A 49 -4.41 7.76 -13.15
CA ALA A 49 -4.48 7.92 -14.60
C ALA A 49 -3.52 9.00 -15.09
N LEU A 50 -3.46 10.14 -14.40
CA LEU A 50 -2.56 11.24 -14.74
C LEU A 50 -1.10 10.85 -14.49
N HIS A 51 -0.80 10.12 -13.42
CA HIS A 51 0.53 9.57 -13.16
C HIS A 51 0.99 8.67 -14.32
N ASN A 52 0.13 7.75 -14.75
CA ASN A 52 0.42 6.84 -15.86
C ASN A 52 0.61 7.59 -17.19
N PHE A 53 -0.19 8.62 -17.44
CA PHE A 53 -0.03 9.46 -18.61
C PHE A 53 1.32 10.18 -18.62
N ILE A 54 1.72 10.76 -17.48
CA ILE A 54 3.01 11.45 -17.38
C ILE A 54 4.19 10.47 -17.48
N ARG A 55 4.08 9.26 -16.90
CA ARG A 55 5.06 8.16 -17.11
C ARG A 55 5.27 7.88 -18.60
N MET A 56 4.19 7.86 -19.36
CA MET A 56 4.24 7.55 -20.79
C MET A 56 4.90 8.66 -21.61
N GLN A 57 4.65 9.93 -21.25
CA GLN A 57 5.07 11.08 -22.05
C GLN A 57 6.44 11.67 -21.65
N SER A 58 6.85 11.52 -20.39
CA SER A 58 8.01 12.22 -19.83
C SER A 58 9.03 11.24 -19.23
N ARG A 59 9.92 10.69 -20.07
CA ARG A 59 10.99 9.77 -19.63
C ARG A 59 12.04 10.41 -18.70
N ASN A 60 12.17 11.74 -18.70
CA ASN A 60 13.14 12.49 -17.88
C ASN A 60 12.47 13.28 -16.74
N ASP A 61 11.30 12.85 -16.29
CA ASP A 61 10.63 13.51 -15.15
C ASP A 61 11.44 13.24 -13.88
N THR A 62 11.89 14.32 -13.26
CA THR A 62 12.82 14.29 -12.12
C THR A 62 12.21 13.60 -10.90
N LEU A 63 10.89 13.59 -10.77
CA LEU A 63 10.19 12.85 -9.73
C LEU A 63 10.36 11.34 -9.96
N PHE A 64 10.24 10.85 -11.19
CA PHE A 64 10.50 9.43 -11.49
C PHE A 64 11.95 9.05 -11.22
N GLN A 65 12.90 9.90 -11.61
CA GLN A 65 14.31 9.61 -11.43
C GLN A 65 14.68 9.51 -9.94
N GLN A 66 14.11 10.38 -9.10
CA GLN A 66 14.28 10.32 -7.65
C GLN A 66 13.69 9.06 -7.02
N PHE A 67 12.54 8.58 -7.52
CA PHE A 67 11.85 7.40 -6.97
C PHE A 67 12.29 6.05 -7.58
N GLU A 68 12.95 6.04 -8.75
CA GLU A 68 13.52 4.84 -9.36
C GLU A 68 14.96 4.55 -8.88
N ASP A 69 15.80 5.59 -8.75
CA ASP A 69 17.22 5.41 -8.37
C ASP A 69 17.44 5.28 -6.86
N ASN A 70 16.52 5.80 -6.06
CA ASN A 70 16.65 5.76 -4.63
C ASN A 70 15.56 4.87 -4.07
N ASP A 71 15.97 3.91 -3.26
CA ASP A 71 15.10 3.15 -2.38
C ASP A 71 14.57 4.06 -1.25
N VAL A 72 14.10 5.27 -1.59
CA VAL A 72 13.67 6.29 -0.63
C VAL A 72 12.42 5.78 0.03
N ASP A 73 12.52 5.55 1.33
CA ASP A 73 11.36 5.52 2.18
C ASP A 73 10.65 6.86 2.06
N VAL A 74 9.50 6.86 1.41
CA VAL A 74 8.62 8.03 1.41
C VAL A 74 8.05 8.13 2.81
N VAL A 75 8.73 8.88 3.68
CA VAL A 75 8.27 9.14 5.03
C VAL A 75 7.00 9.98 4.92
N ASP A 76 5.85 9.31 5.02
CA ASP A 76 4.57 9.99 5.17
C ASP A 76 4.51 10.52 6.59
N GLU A 77 4.77 11.82 6.80
CA GLU A 77 4.70 12.48 8.11
C GLU A 77 3.31 12.35 8.79
N GLU A 78 2.30 11.87 8.06
CA GLU A 78 0.96 11.53 8.57
C GLU A 78 0.82 10.09 9.11
N SER A 79 1.90 9.32 9.26
CA SER A 79 1.86 7.98 9.88
C SER A 79 1.59 8.00 11.40
N SER A 80 0.86 9.00 11.91
CA SER A 80 0.09 8.84 13.13
C SER A 80 -1.25 8.22 12.77
N VAL A 81 -1.22 6.93 12.46
CA VAL A 81 -2.41 6.07 12.56
C VAL A 81 -2.86 6.18 14.02
N THR A 82 -3.76 7.14 14.28
CA THR A 82 -4.53 7.12 15.51
C THR A 82 -5.29 5.81 15.46
N ASN A 83 -4.84 4.89 16.32
CA ASN A 83 -5.42 3.60 16.57
C ASN A 83 -6.87 3.85 17.00
N LYS A 84 -7.78 4.01 16.03
CA LYS A 84 -9.21 4.10 16.28
C LYS A 84 -9.60 2.71 16.73
N LYS A 85 -9.54 2.56 18.06
CA LYS A 85 -10.04 1.48 18.89
C LYS A 85 -11.04 0.64 18.10
N GLY A 86 -10.55 -0.49 17.60
CA GLY A 86 -11.33 -1.40 16.77
C GLY A 86 -12.66 -1.69 17.45
N GLU A 87 -13.74 -1.42 16.71
CA GLU A 87 -15.06 -1.91 17.05
C GLU A 87 -14.97 -3.44 17.19
N ASN A 88 -15.59 -3.99 18.24
CA ASN A 88 -15.53 -5.40 18.63
C ASN A 88 -15.68 -6.36 17.44
N MET A 89 -14.57 -6.81 16.84
CA MET A 89 -14.58 -8.00 15.99
C MET A 89 -14.96 -9.19 16.87
N HIS A 90 -16.00 -9.91 16.48
CA HIS A 90 -16.48 -11.08 17.20
C HIS A 90 -15.35 -12.13 17.24
N LEU A 91 -15.13 -12.77 18.40
CA LEU A 91 -14.01 -13.71 18.63
C LEU A 91 -13.91 -14.81 17.55
N ASN A 92 -15.06 -15.17 16.96
CA ASN A 92 -15.15 -16.13 15.86
C ASN A 92 -14.44 -15.64 14.58
N ASP A 93 -14.52 -14.35 14.26
CA ASP A 93 -13.91 -13.77 13.06
C ASP A 93 -12.38 -13.75 13.17
N TYR A 94 -11.86 -13.58 14.39
CA TYR A 94 -10.42 -13.66 14.67
C TYR A 94 -9.87 -15.07 14.43
N ASN A 95 -10.61 -16.09 14.86
CA ASN A 95 -10.23 -17.49 14.65
C ASN A 95 -10.25 -17.86 13.16
N VAL A 96 -11.25 -17.39 12.41
CA VAL A 96 -11.36 -17.60 10.97
C VAL A 96 -10.19 -16.92 10.23
N MET A 97 -9.86 -15.68 10.58
CA MET A 97 -8.72 -14.96 9.97
C MET A 97 -7.37 -15.64 10.28
N ASN A 98 -7.20 -16.16 11.50
CA ASN A 98 -5.99 -16.91 11.86
C ASN A 98 -5.89 -18.23 11.07
N ASP A 99 -6.99 -18.95 10.89
CA ASP A 99 -6.99 -20.20 10.12
C ASP A 99 -6.64 -19.96 8.65
N VAL A 100 -7.20 -18.92 8.04
CA VAL A 100 -6.84 -18.48 6.68
C VAL A 100 -5.35 -18.11 6.60
N ARG A 101 -4.83 -17.36 7.58
CA ARG A 101 -3.42 -16.97 7.64
C ARG A 101 -2.52 -18.21 7.73
N ASP A 102 -2.85 -19.14 8.60
CA ASP A 102 -2.04 -20.32 8.85
C ASP A 102 -2.08 -21.28 7.64
N HIS A 103 -3.22 -21.39 6.95
CA HIS A 103 -3.34 -22.12 5.69
C HIS A 103 -2.44 -21.51 4.59
N ILE A 104 -2.47 -20.19 4.39
CA ILE A 104 -1.61 -19.51 3.42
C ILE A 104 -0.14 -19.69 3.79
N ALA A 105 0.20 -19.57 5.08
CA ALA A 105 1.57 -19.77 5.55
C ALA A 105 2.06 -21.20 5.27
N GLY A 106 1.20 -22.22 5.44
CA GLY A 106 1.49 -23.61 5.11
C GLY A 106 1.73 -23.81 3.61
N SER A 107 0.84 -23.29 2.76
CA SER A 107 1.00 -23.37 1.29
C SER A 107 2.29 -22.69 0.83
N MET A 108 2.57 -21.48 1.32
CA MET A 108 3.79 -20.74 0.97
C MET A 108 5.06 -21.47 1.37
N TRP A 109 5.05 -22.18 2.51
CA TRP A 109 6.20 -22.95 2.97
C TRP A 109 6.44 -24.18 2.10
N LEU A 110 5.38 -24.90 1.71
CA LEU A 110 5.47 -26.03 0.79
C LEU A 110 6.01 -25.60 -0.58
N ASP A 111 5.50 -24.50 -1.13
CA ASP A 111 5.98 -23.95 -2.41
C ASP A 111 7.46 -23.53 -2.32
N TYR A 112 7.89 -22.98 -1.19
CA TYR A 112 9.28 -22.59 -0.98
C TYR A 112 10.23 -23.80 -0.94
N ILE A 113 9.83 -24.89 -0.28
CA ILE A 113 10.62 -26.13 -0.23
C ILE A 113 10.66 -26.83 -1.59
N ASN A 114 9.57 -26.81 -2.35
CA ASN A 114 9.49 -27.53 -3.63
C ASN A 114 10.22 -26.83 -4.78
N ASN A 115 10.53 -25.53 -4.65
CA ASN A 115 11.15 -24.71 -5.70
C ASN A 115 12.59 -24.26 -5.36
N ASN A 116 13.19 -24.75 -4.27
CA ASN A 116 14.60 -24.55 -3.88
C ASN A 116 15.24 -25.90 -3.56
#